data_AF-A0A1F9GNR7-F1
#
_entry.id   AF-A0A1F9GNR7-F1
#
_cell.length_a   1.000
_cell.length_b   1.000
_cell.length_c   1.000
_cell.angle_alpha   90.00
_cell.angle_beta   90.00
_cell.angle_gamma   90.00
#
_symmetry.space_group_name_H-M   'P 1'
#
loop_
_entity.id
_entity.type
_entity.pdbx_description
1 polymer ?
#
loop_
_entity_poly.entity_id
_entity_poly.type
_entity_poly.pdbx_seq_one_letter_code
_entity_poly.pdbx_strand_id
1 'polypeptide(L)'
;MKAKQKMGPETFVEQMEAKCAPLEKKLCQLYWQLATTGDAKIAQELAETEKKLKLIFSNPDEYQQLKKWGQEGINNPLLARQIDLLTKSYTANQLDEKTIADLVERQTEIENIFNNFRAELDGKKLTNNDLKEILKTEKNENRRKLAWESTKQIALEVSEKIRELAKKRNQAAQKLGFPNHFVMALKLQELDSVWLFDLFAKLKGATQKPFQQKIEKLHQALAKYYGTTPDKIKPWHYDDPFAQQAPSKVGVDLDPYIKDKDILKISSEFYQGIGLDISDVLERSDLFEKKGKSQHAFCITMDKAKREVRVLANIRPNSYWASTMLHELGHAAYSKNIDPKLPYFLRDEAHIFATEAIAMLMERMMHHPHWLQTMLQIPSTELKQLEPSLCEAMSLDKLIIARWVMVVTTFERALYTNPDQDLNSLWWKLVKEFQLLDKPVGRNFPDWAAKIHIASSPVYYQNYLLGELMAAQIAETLEKEALKKPIQKISFLDNPKVGALLKEKLFKMGCQWPWSKLVPHVTGQELTPASFINQFCLP
;
A
#
# COMPACT_ATOMS: atom_id res chain seq x y z
N MET A 1 -46.14 4.83 31.23
CA MET A 1 -45.19 4.56 30.12
C MET A 1 -44.04 5.55 30.24
N LYS A 2 -42.86 5.12 30.69
CA LYS A 2 -41.66 5.99 30.66
C LYS A 2 -41.28 6.18 29.20
N ALA A 3 -41.26 7.42 28.71
CA ALA A 3 -40.71 7.74 27.41
C ALA A 3 -39.29 7.16 27.35
N LYS A 4 -39.01 6.25 26.39
CA LYS A 4 -37.65 5.83 26.12
C LYS A 4 -36.86 7.11 25.83
N GLN A 5 -35.97 7.48 26.75
CA GLN A 5 -35.04 8.58 26.55
C GLN A 5 -34.31 8.29 25.24
N LYS A 6 -34.51 9.13 24.21
CA LYS A 6 -33.86 8.93 22.92
C LYS A 6 -32.35 8.96 23.18
N MET A 7 -31.67 7.87 22.86
CA MET A 7 -30.23 7.75 22.98
C MET A 7 -29.58 8.87 22.16
N GLY A 8 -28.67 9.63 22.77
CA GLY A 8 -27.92 10.69 22.10
C GLY A 8 -26.70 10.14 21.32
N PRO A 9 -26.07 10.96 20.47
CA PRO A 9 -24.93 10.55 19.65
C PRO A 9 -23.72 10.10 20.48
N GLU A 10 -23.47 10.72 21.64
CA GLU A 10 -22.38 10.33 22.55
C GLU A 10 -22.56 8.90 23.06
N THR A 11 -23.72 8.62 23.68
CA THR A 11 -24.03 7.28 24.21
C THR A 11 -24.08 6.22 23.10
N PHE A 12 -24.52 6.59 21.90
CA PHE A 12 -24.49 5.69 20.75
C PHE A 12 -23.05 5.29 20.38
N VAL A 13 -22.14 6.26 20.27
CA VAL A 13 -20.74 6.01 19.94
C VAL A 13 -20.08 5.13 21.00
N GLU A 14 -20.32 5.38 22.28
CA GLU A 14 -19.81 4.52 23.38
C GLU A 14 -20.30 3.07 23.27
N GLN A 15 -21.58 2.86 22.94
CA GLN A 15 -22.12 1.52 22.71
C GLN A 15 -21.54 0.86 21.46
N MET A 16 -21.29 1.63 20.40
CA MET A 16 -20.65 1.13 19.19
C MET A 16 -19.20 0.70 19.47
N GLU A 17 -18.43 1.50 20.22
CA GLU A 17 -17.08 1.13 20.65
C GLU A 17 -17.09 -0.18 21.44
N ALA A 18 -17.99 -0.31 22.42
CA ALA A 18 -18.09 -1.52 23.25
C ALA A 18 -18.42 -2.80 22.43
N LYS A 19 -19.16 -2.67 21.32
CA LYS A 19 -19.49 -3.77 20.39
C LYS A 19 -18.33 -4.06 19.42
N CYS A 20 -17.76 -3.02 18.81
CA CYS A 20 -16.78 -3.15 17.72
C CYS A 20 -15.39 -3.48 18.23
N ALA A 21 -14.91 -2.83 19.29
CA ALA A 21 -13.50 -2.92 19.70
C ALA A 21 -13.01 -4.35 20.02
N PRO A 22 -13.79 -5.20 20.72
CA PRO A 22 -13.39 -6.59 20.94
C PRO A 22 -13.34 -7.41 19.64
N LEU A 23 -14.25 -7.15 18.69
CA LEU A 23 -14.31 -7.86 17.41
C LEU A 23 -13.20 -7.42 16.46
N GLU A 24 -12.91 -6.12 16.36
CA GLU A 24 -11.78 -5.60 15.57
C GLU A 24 -10.46 -6.19 16.07
N LYS A 25 -10.23 -6.18 17.40
CA LYS A 25 -9.05 -6.81 17.99
C LYS A 25 -8.97 -8.30 17.68
N LYS A 26 -10.07 -9.03 17.83
CA LYS A 26 -10.13 -10.46 17.51
C LYS A 26 -9.86 -10.72 16.03
N LEU A 27 -10.38 -9.88 15.14
CA LEU A 27 -10.16 -9.95 13.70
C LEU A 27 -8.67 -9.78 13.37
N CYS A 28 -8.01 -8.77 13.92
CA CYS A 28 -6.57 -8.58 13.75
C CYS A 28 -5.76 -9.78 14.28
N GLN A 29 -6.16 -10.35 15.42
CA GLN A 29 -5.52 -11.55 15.98
C GLN A 29 -5.65 -12.77 15.08
N LEU A 30 -6.86 -13.05 14.59
CA LEU A 30 -7.12 -14.17 13.68
C LEU A 30 -6.40 -13.96 12.34
N TYR A 31 -6.40 -12.74 11.81
CA TYR A 31 -5.70 -12.43 10.57
C TYR A 31 -4.19 -12.62 10.73
N TRP A 32 -3.61 -12.12 11.82
CA TRP A 32 -2.20 -12.36 12.15
C TRP A 32 -1.87 -13.85 12.26
N GLN A 33 -2.69 -14.63 12.96
CA GLN A 33 -2.49 -16.07 13.08
C GLN A 33 -2.60 -16.78 11.72
N LEU A 34 -3.61 -16.45 10.91
CA LEU A 34 -3.77 -17.00 9.56
C LEU A 34 -2.57 -16.66 8.68
N ALA A 35 -2.15 -15.40 8.65
CA ALA A 35 -1.03 -14.94 7.84
C ALA A 35 0.32 -15.53 8.29
N THR A 36 0.45 -15.90 9.57
CA THR A 36 1.69 -16.50 10.11
C THR A 36 1.69 -18.03 10.11
N THR A 37 0.55 -18.71 9.92
CA THR A 37 0.46 -20.18 10.02
C THR A 37 -0.12 -20.85 8.77
N GLY A 38 -0.97 -20.16 8.03
CA GLY A 38 -1.73 -20.72 6.91
C GLY A 38 -2.85 -21.69 7.34
N ASP A 39 -3.23 -21.73 8.62
CA ASP A 39 -4.21 -22.69 9.13
C ASP A 39 -5.64 -22.37 8.64
N ALA A 40 -6.20 -23.26 7.83
CA ALA A 40 -7.54 -23.13 7.26
C ALA A 40 -8.65 -23.06 8.31
N LYS A 41 -8.47 -23.59 9.53
CA LYS A 41 -9.47 -23.46 10.61
C LYS A 41 -9.61 -22.01 11.06
N ILE A 42 -8.50 -21.27 11.06
CA ILE A 42 -8.46 -19.85 11.43
C ILE A 42 -9.19 -19.02 10.38
N ALA A 43 -9.09 -19.38 9.10
CA ALA A 43 -9.81 -18.70 8.03
C ALA A 43 -11.34 -18.71 8.24
N GLN A 44 -11.90 -19.83 8.71
CA GLN A 44 -13.33 -19.91 9.00
C GLN A 44 -13.73 -19.00 10.19
N GLU A 45 -12.95 -19.01 11.28
CA GLU A 45 -13.22 -18.15 12.43
C GLU A 45 -13.04 -16.66 12.09
N LEU A 46 -12.07 -16.33 11.24
CA LEU A 46 -11.85 -14.99 10.71
C LEU A 46 -13.07 -14.50 9.95
N ALA A 47 -13.56 -15.28 8.98
CA ALA A 47 -14.74 -14.97 8.19
C ALA A 47 -15.99 -14.78 9.08
N GLU A 48 -16.20 -15.65 10.06
CA GLU A 48 -17.32 -15.52 11.01
C GLU A 48 -17.21 -14.27 11.89
N THR A 49 -15.99 -13.89 12.30
CA THR A 49 -15.74 -12.69 13.10
C THR A 49 -15.95 -11.43 12.26
N GLU A 50 -15.47 -11.41 11.00
CA GLU A 50 -15.67 -10.30 10.07
C GLU A 50 -17.16 -10.10 9.75
N LYS A 51 -17.89 -11.20 9.50
CA LYS A 51 -19.34 -11.17 9.29
C LYS A 51 -20.05 -10.53 10.47
N LYS A 52 -19.75 -10.94 11.70
CA LYS A 52 -20.33 -10.37 12.93
C LYS A 52 -20.07 -8.87 13.04
N LEU A 53 -18.84 -8.44 12.74
CA LEU A 53 -18.48 -7.02 12.75
C LEU A 53 -19.28 -6.23 11.69
N LYS A 54 -19.37 -6.73 10.45
CA LYS A 54 -20.15 -6.08 9.39
C LYS A 54 -21.64 -5.99 9.72
N LEU A 55 -22.21 -7.02 10.33
CA LEU A 55 -23.62 -7.05 10.73
C LEU A 55 -23.98 -5.99 11.77
N ILE A 56 -23.05 -5.57 12.64
CA ILE A 56 -23.28 -4.45 13.57
C ILE A 56 -23.68 -3.19 12.80
N PHE A 57 -23.13 -2.97 11.60
CA PHE A 57 -23.38 -1.81 10.76
C PHE A 57 -24.56 -1.97 9.78
N SER A 58 -25.33 -3.07 9.88
CA SER A 58 -26.42 -3.40 8.95
C SER A 58 -27.80 -2.92 9.41
N ASN A 59 -27.92 -2.40 10.63
CA ASN A 59 -29.20 -1.96 11.19
C ASN A 59 -29.72 -0.68 10.50
N PRO A 60 -30.91 -0.70 9.86
CA PRO A 60 -31.44 0.46 9.15
C PRO A 60 -31.87 1.60 10.07
N ASP A 61 -32.38 1.31 11.28
CA ASP A 61 -32.85 2.35 12.20
C ASP A 61 -31.67 3.16 12.76
N GLU A 62 -30.59 2.46 13.14
CA GLU A 62 -29.33 3.09 13.57
C GLU A 62 -28.72 3.93 12.43
N TYR A 63 -28.77 3.43 11.19
CA TYR A 63 -28.29 4.18 10.03
C TYR A 63 -29.08 5.46 9.75
N GLN A 64 -30.42 5.41 9.84
CA GLN A 64 -31.24 6.62 9.68
C GLN A 64 -30.97 7.63 10.79
N GLN A 65 -30.78 7.16 12.03
CA GLN A 65 -30.45 8.03 13.15
C GLN A 65 -29.08 8.71 13.00
N LEU A 66 -28.08 7.98 12.52
CA LEU A 66 -26.76 8.54 12.18
C LEU A 66 -26.84 9.65 11.13
N LYS A 67 -27.56 9.41 10.03
CA LYS A 67 -27.79 10.41 8.98
C LYS A 67 -28.50 11.65 9.52
N LYS A 68 -29.51 11.45 10.38
CA LYS A 68 -30.25 12.54 11.02
C LYS A 68 -29.33 13.43 11.87
N TRP A 69 -28.51 12.84 12.73
CA TRP A 69 -27.55 13.62 13.53
C TRP A 69 -26.54 14.36 12.66
N GLY A 70 -26.08 13.74 11.57
CA GLY A 70 -25.20 14.41 10.60
C GLY A 70 -25.85 15.63 9.94
N GLN A 71 -27.16 15.59 9.67
CA GLN A 71 -27.91 16.71 9.09
C GLN A 71 -28.24 17.82 10.10
N GLU A 72 -28.59 17.45 11.34
CA GLU A 72 -28.87 18.39 12.42
C GLU A 72 -27.61 19.16 12.86
N GLY A 73 -26.44 18.58 12.64
CA GLY A 73 -25.15 19.13 13.06
C GLY A 73 -24.82 18.79 14.51
N ILE A 74 -23.53 18.57 14.77
CA ILE A 74 -23.00 18.23 16.10
C ILE A 74 -21.93 19.25 16.46
N ASN A 75 -22.10 19.95 17.59
CA ASN A 75 -21.20 21.02 18.02
C ASN A 75 -19.79 20.52 18.36
N ASN A 76 -19.68 19.31 18.95
CA ASN A 76 -18.38 18.71 19.24
C ASN A 76 -17.77 18.14 17.94
N PRO A 77 -16.66 18.70 17.43
CA PRO A 77 -16.09 18.29 16.14
C PRO A 77 -15.57 16.85 16.13
N LEU A 78 -15.06 16.34 17.26
CA LEU A 78 -14.60 14.95 17.35
C LEU A 78 -15.78 13.99 17.30
N LEU A 79 -16.88 14.31 18.00
CA LEU A 79 -18.10 13.50 17.93
C LEU A 79 -18.70 13.55 16.51
N ALA A 80 -18.75 14.74 15.89
CA ALA A 80 -19.20 14.89 14.52
C ALA A 80 -18.40 13.99 13.55
N ARG A 81 -17.07 13.94 13.71
CA ARG A 81 -16.21 13.07 12.90
C ARG A 81 -16.50 11.58 13.14
N GLN A 82 -16.69 11.15 14.39
CA GLN A 82 -17.03 9.75 14.69
C GLN A 82 -18.37 9.35 14.06
N ILE A 83 -19.38 10.23 14.13
CA ILE A 83 -20.68 9.99 13.49
C ILE A 83 -20.56 9.91 11.97
N ASP A 84 -19.74 10.76 11.35
CA ASP A 84 -19.45 10.70 9.91
C ASP A 84 -18.75 9.39 9.51
N LEU A 85 -17.70 8.97 10.24
CA LEU A 85 -17.00 7.69 9.98
C LEU A 85 -17.92 6.48 10.19
N LEU A 86 -18.71 6.46 11.28
CA LEU A 86 -19.71 5.43 11.50
C LEU A 86 -20.75 5.43 10.39
N THR A 87 -21.23 6.60 9.93
CA THR A 87 -22.18 6.68 8.81
C THR A 87 -21.63 6.03 7.54
N LYS A 88 -20.32 6.17 7.26
CA LYS A 88 -19.67 5.50 6.14
C LYS A 88 -19.59 3.98 6.35
N SER A 89 -19.23 3.52 7.55
CA SER A 89 -19.25 2.09 7.90
C SER A 89 -20.65 1.47 7.77
N TYR A 90 -21.69 2.18 8.21
CA TYR A 90 -23.08 1.77 8.00
C TYR A 90 -23.44 1.75 6.53
N THR A 91 -23.10 2.80 5.77
CA THR A 91 -23.38 2.88 4.32
C THR A 91 -22.81 1.67 3.56
N ALA A 92 -21.61 1.19 3.91
CA ALA A 92 -20.99 0.02 3.29
C ALA A 92 -21.71 -1.31 3.57
N ASN A 93 -22.52 -1.36 4.64
CA ASN A 93 -23.01 -2.61 5.24
C ASN A 93 -24.54 -2.68 5.39
N GLN A 94 -25.31 -1.77 4.77
CA GLN A 94 -26.78 -1.86 4.68
C GLN A 94 -27.23 -2.97 3.71
N LEU A 95 -26.84 -4.20 4.00
CA LEU A 95 -27.05 -5.41 3.21
C LEU A 95 -27.59 -6.52 4.11
N ASP A 96 -28.31 -7.47 3.54
CA ASP A 96 -28.76 -8.66 4.25
C ASP A 96 -27.59 -9.57 4.65
N GLU A 97 -27.77 -10.34 5.73
CA GLU A 97 -26.74 -11.23 6.27
C GLU A 97 -26.19 -12.22 5.24
N LYS A 98 -27.06 -12.75 4.37
CA LYS A 98 -26.65 -13.70 3.33
C LYS A 98 -25.71 -13.06 2.32
N THR A 99 -25.99 -11.82 1.89
CA THR A 99 -25.10 -11.06 1.01
C THR A 99 -23.76 -10.76 1.70
N ILE A 100 -23.77 -10.35 2.97
CA ILE A 100 -22.53 -10.08 3.73
C ILE A 100 -21.68 -11.35 3.86
N ALA A 101 -22.31 -12.48 4.20
CA ALA A 101 -21.63 -13.77 4.35
C ALA A 101 -20.98 -14.24 3.03
N ASP A 102 -21.70 -14.19 1.90
CA ASP A 102 -21.19 -14.58 0.57
C ASP A 102 -19.97 -13.73 0.16
N LEU A 103 -20.00 -12.42 0.43
CA LEU A 103 -18.87 -11.53 0.13
C LEU A 103 -17.63 -11.83 0.98
N VAL A 104 -17.82 -12.04 2.29
CA VAL A 104 -16.73 -12.36 3.22
C VAL A 104 -16.10 -13.70 2.85
N GLU A 105 -16.91 -14.75 2.66
CA GLU A 105 -16.43 -16.10 2.34
C GLU A 105 -15.58 -16.11 1.06
N ARG A 106 -16.06 -15.48 -0.02
CA ARG A 106 -15.33 -15.37 -1.29
C ARG A 106 -14.02 -14.63 -1.16
N GLN A 107 -13.99 -13.55 -0.38
CA GLN A 107 -12.78 -12.77 -0.16
C GLN A 107 -11.75 -13.59 0.63
N THR A 108 -12.18 -14.20 1.74
CA THR A 108 -11.31 -15.06 2.57
C THR A 108 -10.77 -16.26 1.78
N GLU A 109 -11.58 -16.87 0.91
CA GLU A 109 -11.13 -17.97 0.04
C GLU A 109 -9.96 -17.53 -0.85
N ILE A 110 -10.13 -16.40 -1.55
CA ILE A 110 -9.12 -15.86 -2.47
C ILE A 110 -7.84 -15.50 -1.70
N GLU A 111 -7.95 -14.80 -0.57
CA GLU A 111 -6.80 -14.45 0.28
C GLU A 111 -6.05 -15.68 0.78
N ASN A 112 -6.77 -16.72 1.17
CA ASN A 112 -6.18 -17.98 1.62
C ASN A 112 -5.40 -18.70 0.51
N ILE A 113 -5.87 -18.62 -0.74
CA ILE A 113 -5.12 -19.12 -1.91
C ILE A 113 -3.80 -18.33 -2.05
N PHE A 114 -3.84 -17.00 -2.01
CA PHE A 114 -2.62 -16.16 -2.10
C PHE A 114 -1.60 -16.45 -1.01
N ASN A 115 -2.04 -16.66 0.23
CA ASN A 115 -1.15 -16.94 1.35
C ASN A 115 -0.39 -18.27 1.18
N ASN A 116 -1.09 -19.30 0.69
CA ASN A 116 -0.58 -20.67 0.63
C ASN A 116 0.05 -21.07 -0.71
N PHE A 117 -0.33 -20.40 -1.80
CA PHE A 117 0.17 -20.72 -3.13
C PHE A 117 1.70 -20.58 -3.19
N ARG A 118 2.33 -21.52 -3.90
CA ARG A 118 3.75 -21.48 -4.26
C ARG A 118 3.85 -21.88 -5.72
N ALA A 119 4.50 -21.03 -6.51
CA ALA A 119 4.66 -21.32 -7.93
C ALA A 119 5.57 -22.52 -8.14
N GLU A 120 5.39 -23.22 -9.24
CA GLU A 120 6.23 -24.34 -9.63
C GLU A 120 7.12 -23.96 -10.82
N LEU A 121 8.42 -24.21 -10.68
CA LEU A 121 9.42 -24.08 -11.73
C LEU A 121 10.38 -25.27 -11.65
N ASP A 122 10.62 -25.94 -12.78
CA ASP A 122 11.50 -27.12 -12.86
C ASP A 122 11.14 -28.22 -11.83
N GLY A 123 9.83 -28.44 -11.60
CA GLY A 123 9.31 -29.43 -10.64
C GLY A 123 9.51 -29.05 -9.17
N LYS A 124 9.93 -27.82 -8.86
CA LYS A 124 10.14 -27.31 -7.51
C LYS A 124 9.15 -26.22 -7.17
N LYS A 125 8.57 -26.29 -5.97
CA LYS A 125 7.77 -25.21 -5.40
C LYS A 125 8.68 -24.11 -4.86
N LEU A 126 8.51 -22.89 -5.38
CA LEU A 126 9.34 -21.73 -5.08
C LEU A 126 8.55 -20.65 -4.34
N THR A 127 9.24 -19.88 -3.51
CA THR A 127 8.68 -18.65 -2.93
C THR A 127 8.78 -17.48 -3.91
N ASN A 128 8.06 -16.40 -3.61
CA ASN A 128 8.19 -15.12 -4.31
C ASN A 128 9.63 -14.57 -4.22
N ASN A 129 10.30 -14.77 -3.09
CA ASN A 129 11.71 -14.38 -2.94
C ASN A 129 12.60 -15.19 -3.88
N ASP A 130 12.38 -16.50 -4.02
CA ASP A 130 13.16 -17.35 -4.92
C ASP A 130 12.96 -16.96 -6.39
N LEU A 131 11.72 -16.71 -6.82
CA LEU A 131 11.42 -16.27 -8.19
C LEU A 131 12.00 -14.88 -8.48
N LYS A 132 11.90 -13.94 -7.55
CA LYS A 132 12.52 -12.62 -7.68
C LYS A 132 14.04 -12.72 -7.76
N GLU A 133 14.66 -13.61 -7.00
CA GLU A 133 16.10 -13.84 -7.07
C GLU A 133 16.52 -14.37 -8.45
N ILE A 134 15.75 -15.30 -9.03
CA ILE A 134 15.97 -15.79 -10.40
C ILE A 134 15.82 -14.63 -11.39
N LEU A 135 14.75 -13.83 -11.28
CA LEU A 135 14.56 -12.64 -12.13
C LEU A 135 15.62 -11.55 -11.90
N LYS A 136 16.34 -11.55 -10.79
CA LYS A 136 17.41 -10.57 -10.55
C LYS A 136 18.76 -11.04 -11.09
N THR A 137 19.04 -12.34 -11.05
CA THR A 137 20.39 -12.88 -11.26
C THR A 137 20.58 -13.69 -12.53
N GLU A 138 19.52 -14.32 -13.05
CA GLU A 138 19.60 -15.17 -14.23
C GLU A 138 19.82 -14.32 -15.49
N LYS A 139 20.69 -14.79 -16.40
CA LYS A 139 20.98 -14.14 -17.69
C LYS A 139 20.35 -14.88 -18.86
N ASN A 140 20.06 -16.18 -18.71
CA ASN A 140 19.42 -16.96 -19.75
C ASN A 140 17.96 -16.49 -19.95
N GLU A 141 17.66 -15.94 -21.13
CA GLU A 141 16.35 -15.37 -21.45
C GLU A 141 15.21 -16.36 -21.25
N ASN A 142 15.38 -17.60 -21.73
CA ASN A 142 14.34 -18.63 -21.62
C ASN A 142 14.03 -18.95 -20.16
N ARG A 143 15.05 -19.09 -19.31
CA ARG A 143 14.86 -19.37 -17.90
C ARG A 143 14.23 -18.20 -17.14
N ARG A 144 14.63 -16.97 -17.46
CA ARG A 144 13.97 -15.76 -16.93
C ARG A 144 12.50 -15.71 -17.32
N LYS A 145 12.18 -16.01 -18.59
CA LYS A 145 10.80 -16.09 -19.07
C LYS A 145 9.99 -17.12 -18.27
N LEU A 146 10.52 -18.34 -18.08
CA LEU A 146 9.86 -19.38 -17.29
C LEU A 146 9.65 -18.95 -15.83
N ALA A 147 10.65 -18.30 -15.21
CA ALA A 147 10.51 -17.76 -13.86
C ALA A 147 9.45 -16.66 -13.78
N TRP A 148 9.43 -15.75 -14.75
CA TRP A 148 8.41 -14.70 -14.84
C TRP A 148 7.01 -15.31 -15.03
N GLU A 149 6.84 -16.28 -15.92
CA GLU A 149 5.57 -16.98 -16.13
C GLU A 149 5.12 -17.74 -14.87
N SER A 150 6.07 -18.31 -14.13
CA SER A 150 5.81 -18.97 -12.84
C SER A 150 5.21 -17.99 -11.82
N THR A 151 5.68 -16.74 -11.78
CA THR A 151 5.09 -15.71 -10.89
C THR A 151 3.62 -15.41 -11.19
N LYS A 152 3.11 -15.82 -12.37
CA LYS A 152 1.74 -15.58 -12.80
C LYS A 152 0.83 -16.79 -12.55
N GLN A 153 1.36 -17.98 -12.28
CA GLN A 153 0.59 -19.23 -12.22
C GLN A 153 -0.65 -19.17 -11.31
N ILE A 154 -0.55 -18.49 -10.17
CA ILE A 154 -1.69 -18.29 -9.23
C ILE A 154 -2.92 -17.70 -9.92
N ALA A 155 -2.73 -16.88 -10.95
CA ALA A 155 -3.83 -16.25 -11.68
C ALA A 155 -4.82 -17.25 -12.26
N LEU A 156 -4.38 -18.47 -12.62
CA LEU A 156 -5.28 -19.52 -13.10
C LEU A 156 -6.24 -20.00 -12.01
N GLU A 157 -5.81 -19.98 -10.75
CA GLU A 157 -6.64 -20.40 -9.62
C GLU A 157 -7.63 -19.31 -9.17
N VAL A 158 -7.24 -18.04 -9.31
CA VAL A 158 -7.98 -16.92 -8.70
C VAL A 158 -8.72 -16.02 -9.69
N SER A 159 -8.39 -16.00 -10.97
CA SER A 159 -8.96 -15.03 -11.94
C SER A 159 -10.49 -15.06 -12.02
N GLU A 160 -11.10 -16.22 -12.20
CA GLU A 160 -12.56 -16.33 -12.24
C GLU A 160 -13.20 -16.08 -10.86
N LYS A 161 -12.53 -16.46 -9.77
CA LYS A 161 -13.00 -16.13 -8.40
C LYS A 161 -13.04 -14.63 -8.18
N ILE A 162 -12.00 -13.90 -8.62
CA ILE A 162 -11.94 -12.44 -8.53
C ILE A 162 -13.03 -11.81 -9.41
N ARG A 163 -13.25 -12.32 -10.63
CA ARG A 163 -14.31 -11.85 -11.52
C ARG A 163 -15.69 -11.97 -10.88
N GLU A 164 -15.99 -13.14 -10.32
CA GLU A 164 -17.26 -13.38 -9.63
C GLU A 164 -17.40 -12.54 -8.37
N LEU A 165 -16.34 -12.38 -7.58
CA LEU A 165 -16.35 -11.47 -6.44
C LEU A 165 -16.60 -10.01 -6.86
N ALA A 166 -16.00 -9.55 -7.96
CA ALA A 166 -16.24 -8.21 -8.50
C ALA A 166 -17.71 -8.01 -8.89
N LYS A 167 -18.35 -9.02 -9.53
CA LYS A 167 -19.79 -9.00 -9.83
C LYS A 167 -20.64 -8.91 -8.56
N LYS A 168 -20.34 -9.72 -7.54
CA LYS A 168 -21.06 -9.70 -6.26
C LYS A 168 -20.91 -8.37 -5.54
N ARG A 169 -19.70 -7.81 -5.50
CA ARG A 169 -19.43 -6.48 -4.95
C ARG A 169 -20.20 -5.38 -5.71
N ASN A 170 -20.31 -5.47 -7.04
CA ASN A 170 -21.13 -4.55 -7.83
C ASN A 170 -22.62 -4.66 -7.52
N GLN A 171 -23.16 -5.88 -7.43
CA GLN A 171 -24.56 -6.11 -7.05
C GLN A 171 -24.86 -5.51 -5.67
N ALA A 172 -23.96 -5.70 -4.70
CA ALA A 172 -24.07 -5.09 -3.38
C ALA A 172 -24.05 -3.55 -3.45
N ALA A 173 -23.08 -2.96 -4.17
CA ALA A 173 -22.98 -1.51 -4.33
C ALA A 173 -24.24 -0.91 -4.99
N GLN A 174 -24.82 -1.60 -5.98
CA GLN A 174 -26.05 -1.18 -6.66
C GLN A 174 -27.26 -1.20 -5.72
N LYS A 175 -27.40 -2.22 -4.87
CA LYS A 175 -28.43 -2.24 -3.81
C LYS A 175 -28.29 -1.06 -2.84
N LEU A 176 -27.05 -0.60 -2.62
CA LEU A 176 -26.72 0.54 -1.76
C LEU A 176 -26.86 1.91 -2.47
N GLY A 177 -27.27 1.93 -3.75
CA GLY A 177 -27.47 3.15 -4.53
C GLY A 177 -26.23 3.68 -5.24
N PHE A 178 -25.16 2.90 -5.34
CA PHE A 178 -23.95 3.26 -6.08
C PHE A 178 -23.89 2.59 -7.46
N PRO A 179 -23.25 3.21 -8.47
CA PRO A 179 -23.16 2.59 -9.81
C PRO A 179 -22.44 1.23 -9.82
N ASN A 180 -21.35 1.13 -9.05
CA ASN A 180 -20.53 -0.06 -8.91
C ASN A 180 -19.67 0.04 -7.63
N HIS A 181 -18.96 -1.04 -7.30
CA HIS A 181 -18.14 -1.10 -6.09
C HIS A 181 -16.98 -0.10 -6.09
N PHE A 182 -16.35 0.15 -7.25
CA PHE A 182 -15.22 1.08 -7.35
C PHE A 182 -15.60 2.50 -6.92
N VAL A 183 -16.73 3.01 -7.42
CA VAL A 183 -17.25 4.35 -7.06
C VAL A 183 -17.63 4.39 -5.58
N MET A 184 -18.29 3.35 -5.07
CA MET A 184 -18.66 3.26 -3.66
C MET A 184 -17.43 3.27 -2.75
N ALA A 185 -16.44 2.41 -3.03
CA ALA A 185 -15.23 2.28 -2.22
C ALA A 185 -14.43 3.59 -2.16
N LEU A 186 -14.22 4.27 -3.30
CA LEU A 186 -13.56 5.58 -3.30
C LEU A 186 -14.34 6.60 -2.46
N LYS A 187 -15.66 6.69 -2.65
CA LYS A 187 -16.49 7.65 -1.91
C LYS A 187 -16.42 7.43 -0.41
N LEU A 188 -16.43 6.17 0.03
CA LEU A 188 -16.36 5.80 1.45
C LEU A 188 -14.95 5.98 2.03
N GLN A 189 -13.91 5.94 1.20
CA GLN A 189 -12.56 6.41 1.53
C GLN A 189 -12.44 7.94 1.50
N GLU A 190 -13.52 8.70 1.24
CA GLU A 190 -13.48 10.17 1.09
C GLU A 190 -12.72 10.66 -0.14
N LEU A 191 -12.55 9.81 -1.14
CA LEU A 191 -11.97 10.17 -2.43
C LEU A 191 -13.08 10.42 -3.46
N ASP A 192 -12.94 11.52 -4.20
CA ASP A 192 -13.76 11.77 -5.38
C ASP A 192 -13.09 11.15 -6.62
N SER A 193 -13.86 10.36 -7.38
CA SER A 193 -13.32 9.65 -8.54
C SER A 193 -12.93 10.60 -9.68
N VAL A 194 -13.68 11.68 -9.91
CA VAL A 194 -13.37 12.63 -10.99
C VAL A 194 -12.07 13.36 -10.66
N TRP A 195 -11.97 13.91 -9.45
CA TRP A 195 -10.76 14.54 -8.95
C TRP A 195 -9.53 13.62 -9.04
N LEU A 196 -9.66 12.35 -8.65
CA LEU A 196 -8.57 11.39 -8.67
C LEU A 196 -8.01 11.19 -10.09
N PHE A 197 -8.89 10.95 -11.07
CA PHE A 197 -8.46 10.73 -12.44
C PHE A 197 -7.98 12.01 -13.13
N ASP A 198 -8.51 13.18 -12.78
CA ASP A 198 -7.99 14.46 -13.23
C ASP A 198 -6.58 14.73 -12.69
N LEU A 199 -6.33 14.42 -11.42
CA LEU A 199 -5.01 14.51 -10.81
C LEU A 199 -4.02 13.56 -11.51
N PHE A 200 -4.42 12.31 -11.77
CA PHE A 200 -3.58 11.34 -12.47
C PHE A 200 -3.32 11.76 -13.92
N ALA A 201 -4.30 12.34 -14.62
CA ALA A 201 -4.12 12.85 -15.97
C ALA A 201 -3.11 14.03 -16.00
N LYS A 202 -3.24 14.98 -15.06
CA LYS A 202 -2.28 16.10 -14.91
C LYS A 202 -0.87 15.60 -14.64
N LEU A 203 -0.71 14.66 -13.69
CA LEU A 203 0.58 14.07 -13.38
C LEU A 203 1.14 13.30 -14.57
N LYS A 204 0.34 12.48 -15.25
CA LYS A 204 0.75 11.74 -16.46
C LYS A 204 1.28 12.70 -17.51
N GLY A 205 0.53 13.77 -17.81
CA GLY A 205 0.93 14.79 -18.79
C GLY A 205 2.26 15.46 -18.44
N ALA A 206 2.41 15.92 -17.20
CA ALA A 206 3.63 16.61 -16.75
C ALA A 206 4.87 15.69 -16.71
N THR A 207 4.67 14.38 -16.50
CA THR A 207 5.76 13.40 -16.37
C THR A 207 6.01 12.59 -17.64
N GLN A 208 5.24 12.79 -18.72
CA GLN A 208 5.28 11.94 -19.91
C GLN A 208 6.66 11.92 -20.58
N LYS A 209 7.22 13.10 -20.86
CA LYS A 209 8.51 13.24 -21.53
C LYS A 209 9.67 12.74 -20.66
N PRO A 210 9.79 13.13 -19.37
CA PRO A 210 10.81 12.57 -18.47
C PRO A 210 10.74 11.04 -18.38
N PHE A 211 9.53 10.48 -18.26
CA PHE A 211 9.34 9.03 -18.19
C PHE A 211 9.80 8.33 -19.49
N GLN A 212 9.38 8.83 -20.65
CA GLN A 212 9.79 8.26 -21.95
C GLN A 212 11.32 8.24 -22.11
N GLN A 213 11.98 9.35 -21.82
CA GLN A 213 13.44 9.47 -21.94
C GLN A 213 14.17 8.49 -21.00
N LYS A 214 13.70 8.35 -19.76
CA LYS A 214 14.32 7.46 -18.78
C LYS A 214 14.04 5.99 -19.08
N ILE A 215 12.85 5.65 -19.54
CA ILE A 215 12.50 4.29 -19.98
C ILE A 215 13.29 3.89 -21.23
N GLU A 216 13.47 4.79 -22.19
CA GLU A 216 14.29 4.50 -23.37
C GLU A 216 15.74 4.17 -22.98
N LYS A 217 16.33 4.98 -22.10
CA LYS A 217 17.67 4.70 -21.54
C LYS A 217 17.72 3.37 -20.78
N LEU A 218 16.69 3.07 -19.97
CA LEU A 218 16.59 1.80 -19.26
C LEU A 218 16.53 0.63 -20.26
N HIS A 219 15.69 0.70 -21.29
CA HIS A 219 15.56 -0.35 -22.29
C HIS A 219 16.85 -0.53 -23.10
N GLN A 220 17.56 0.55 -23.41
CA GLN A 220 18.91 0.47 -24.01
C GLN A 220 19.91 -0.25 -23.10
N ALA A 221 19.91 0.07 -21.80
CA ALA A 221 20.78 -0.57 -20.82
C ALA A 221 20.46 -2.06 -20.64
N LEU A 222 19.17 -2.42 -20.52
CA LEU A 222 18.72 -3.80 -20.47
C LEU A 222 19.07 -4.56 -21.76
N ALA A 223 18.87 -3.93 -22.92
CA ALA A 223 19.16 -4.54 -24.20
C ALA A 223 20.64 -4.88 -24.33
N LYS A 224 21.52 -3.95 -23.94
CA LYS A 224 22.96 -4.19 -23.86
C LYS A 224 23.30 -5.31 -22.86
N TYR A 225 22.68 -5.31 -21.68
CA TYR A 225 22.96 -6.30 -20.63
C TYR A 225 22.59 -7.73 -21.05
N TYR A 226 21.46 -7.90 -21.74
CA TYR A 226 20.96 -9.20 -22.18
C TYR A 226 21.37 -9.58 -23.62
N GLY A 227 22.11 -8.72 -24.33
CA GLY A 227 22.53 -8.98 -25.71
C GLY A 227 21.37 -9.00 -26.71
N THR A 228 20.37 -8.13 -26.51
CA THR A 228 19.19 -7.97 -27.37
C THR A 228 19.04 -6.52 -27.86
N THR A 229 17.92 -6.17 -28.48
CA THR A 229 17.61 -4.79 -28.93
C THR A 229 16.52 -4.15 -28.06
N PRO A 230 16.46 -2.82 -27.92
CA PRO A 230 15.48 -2.15 -27.05
C PRO A 230 14.02 -2.50 -27.35
N ASP A 231 13.64 -2.67 -28.62
CA ASP A 231 12.30 -3.10 -29.07
C ASP A 231 11.97 -4.56 -28.67
N LYS A 232 12.98 -5.35 -28.31
CA LYS A 232 12.84 -6.72 -27.83
C LYS A 232 12.85 -6.83 -26.32
N ILE A 233 12.87 -5.73 -25.57
CA ILE A 233 12.63 -5.78 -24.13
C ILE A 233 11.22 -6.32 -23.85
N LYS A 234 11.11 -7.08 -22.77
CA LYS A 234 9.96 -7.90 -22.39
C LYS A 234 9.85 -7.90 -20.86
N PRO A 235 8.68 -8.23 -20.29
CA PRO A 235 8.48 -8.23 -18.85
C PRO A 235 9.54 -9.01 -18.05
N TRP A 236 9.97 -10.17 -18.54
CA TRP A 236 10.99 -10.98 -17.87
C TRP A 236 12.40 -10.38 -17.89
N HIS A 237 12.65 -9.28 -18.60
CA HIS A 237 13.92 -8.55 -18.52
C HIS A 237 13.99 -7.62 -17.30
N TYR A 238 12.88 -7.41 -16.59
CA TYR A 238 12.84 -6.70 -15.32
C TYR A 238 13.06 -7.66 -14.14
N ASP A 239 13.59 -7.13 -13.04
CA ASP A 239 13.75 -7.87 -11.77
C ASP A 239 12.38 -8.07 -11.08
N ASP A 240 11.49 -7.09 -11.22
CA ASP A 240 10.13 -7.15 -10.68
C ASP A 240 9.13 -7.76 -11.68
N PRO A 241 8.29 -8.73 -11.29
CA PRO A 241 7.36 -9.40 -12.20
C PRO A 241 6.30 -8.51 -12.87
N PHE A 242 6.07 -7.31 -12.38
CA PHE A 242 5.12 -6.34 -12.92
C PHE A 242 5.79 -5.07 -13.43
N ALA A 243 7.13 -5.04 -13.45
CA ALA A 243 7.91 -3.84 -13.74
C ALA A 243 7.45 -2.63 -12.88
N GLN A 244 7.15 -2.86 -11.60
CA GLN A 244 6.72 -1.80 -10.67
C GLN A 244 7.91 -1.06 -10.03
N GLN A 245 9.14 -1.54 -10.24
CA GLN A 245 10.42 -0.99 -9.78
C GLN A 245 11.46 -1.10 -10.89
N ALA A 246 12.47 -0.23 -10.87
CA ALA A 246 13.59 -0.29 -11.80
C ALA A 246 14.48 -1.51 -11.53
N PRO A 247 15.00 -2.18 -12.57
CA PRO A 247 15.95 -3.27 -12.41
C PRO A 247 17.28 -2.78 -11.84
N SER A 248 17.74 -3.44 -10.78
CA SER A 248 18.93 -3.08 -10.02
C SER A 248 20.24 -3.26 -10.82
N LYS A 249 20.32 -4.30 -11.66
CA LYS A 249 21.57 -4.67 -12.38
C LYS A 249 21.98 -3.72 -13.49
N VAL A 250 21.07 -2.92 -14.01
CA VAL A 250 21.35 -1.86 -15.00
C VAL A 250 21.19 -0.45 -14.43
N GLY A 251 20.77 -0.36 -13.16
CA GLY A 251 20.68 0.87 -12.38
C GLY A 251 21.71 0.87 -11.26
N VAL A 252 21.24 0.97 -10.01
CA VAL A 252 22.08 0.89 -8.81
C VAL A 252 21.78 -0.40 -8.05
N ASP A 253 22.81 -1.23 -7.85
CA ASP A 253 22.71 -2.43 -7.03
C ASP A 253 23.30 -2.17 -5.63
N LEU A 254 22.42 -2.10 -4.64
CA LEU A 254 22.81 -1.86 -3.24
C LEU A 254 23.03 -3.16 -2.44
N ASP A 255 22.72 -4.33 -3.02
CA ASP A 255 22.88 -5.62 -2.32
C ASP A 255 24.30 -5.89 -1.82
N PRO A 256 25.38 -5.57 -2.57
CA PRO A 256 26.74 -5.78 -2.09
C PRO A 256 27.08 -5.08 -0.77
N TYR A 257 26.41 -3.96 -0.47
CA TYR A 257 26.62 -3.18 0.77
C TYR A 257 25.73 -3.64 1.92
N ILE A 258 24.72 -4.48 1.66
CA ILE A 258 23.69 -4.90 2.61
C ILE A 258 23.81 -6.37 3.00
N LYS A 259 24.38 -7.21 2.14
CA LYS A 259 24.46 -8.67 2.34
C LYS A 259 25.04 -9.12 3.69
N ASP A 260 25.95 -8.32 4.27
CA ASP A 260 26.63 -8.61 5.54
C ASP A 260 26.13 -7.73 6.69
N LYS A 261 25.00 -7.02 6.49
CA LYS A 261 24.44 -6.09 7.47
C LYS A 261 23.21 -6.68 8.15
N ASP A 262 23.00 -6.27 9.39
CA ASP A 262 21.76 -6.55 10.12
C ASP A 262 20.69 -5.51 9.78
N ILE A 263 19.73 -5.90 8.93
CA ILE A 263 18.63 -5.04 8.48
C ILE A 263 17.76 -4.57 9.66
N LEU A 264 17.57 -5.42 10.69
CA LEU A 264 16.75 -5.06 11.85
C LEU A 264 17.45 -3.98 12.67
N LYS A 265 18.76 -4.15 12.90
CA LYS A 265 19.58 -3.16 13.59
C LYS A 265 19.60 -1.83 12.84
N ILE A 266 19.87 -1.85 11.53
CA ILE A 266 19.87 -0.63 10.69
C ILE A 266 18.52 0.08 10.78
N SER A 267 17.42 -0.66 10.68
CA SER A 267 16.08 -0.07 10.75
C SER A 267 15.84 0.53 12.14
N SER A 268 16.16 -0.21 13.20
CA SER A 268 16.01 0.26 14.59
C SER A 268 16.81 1.53 14.87
N GLU A 269 18.08 1.55 14.48
CA GLU A 269 18.97 2.71 14.66
C GLU A 269 18.46 3.93 13.89
N PHE A 270 18.02 3.77 12.64
CA PHE A 270 17.44 4.86 11.85
C PHE A 270 16.21 5.47 12.54
N TYR A 271 15.24 4.64 12.92
CA TYR A 271 14.00 5.07 13.56
C TYR A 271 14.24 5.69 14.94
N GLN A 272 15.17 5.13 15.73
CA GLN A 272 15.59 5.69 17.00
C GLN A 272 16.26 7.07 16.82
N GLY A 273 17.16 7.22 15.85
CA GLY A 273 17.87 8.48 15.56
C GLY A 273 16.95 9.63 15.17
N ILE A 274 15.79 9.34 14.56
CA ILE A 274 14.77 10.35 14.24
C ILE A 274 13.71 10.53 15.35
N GLY A 275 13.86 9.86 16.50
CA GLY A 275 12.95 9.98 17.65
C GLY A 275 11.66 9.17 17.54
N LEU A 276 11.63 8.14 16.69
CA LEU A 276 10.50 7.25 16.41
C LEU A 276 10.81 5.81 16.82
N ASP A 277 11.02 5.54 18.11
CA ASP A 277 11.37 4.20 18.61
C ASP A 277 10.32 3.11 18.23
N ILE A 278 10.82 2.07 17.55
CA ILE A 278 10.08 0.91 17.03
C ILE A 278 10.59 -0.43 17.61
N SER A 279 11.40 -0.40 18.67
CA SER A 279 12.01 -1.61 19.24
C SER A 279 10.97 -2.66 19.69
N ASP A 280 9.88 -2.20 20.32
CA ASP A 280 8.75 -3.05 20.74
C ASP A 280 7.94 -3.62 19.55
N VAL A 281 7.92 -2.91 18.42
CA VAL A 281 7.29 -3.40 17.19
C VAL A 281 8.11 -4.56 16.66
N LEU A 282 9.44 -4.41 16.56
CA LEU A 282 10.34 -5.47 16.11
C LEU A 282 10.24 -6.72 16.98
N GLU A 283 10.22 -6.54 18.31
CA GLU A 283 10.10 -7.66 19.27
C GLU A 283 8.83 -8.51 19.07
N ARG A 284 7.72 -7.87 18.67
CA ARG A 284 6.41 -8.54 18.52
C ARG A 284 6.12 -9.03 17.09
N SER A 285 7.04 -8.76 16.16
CA SER A 285 6.86 -8.98 14.73
C SER A 285 7.29 -10.37 14.27
N ASP A 286 6.79 -10.80 13.11
CA ASP A 286 7.17 -12.08 12.49
C ASP A 286 7.92 -11.78 11.19
N LEU A 287 9.25 -11.77 11.25
CA LEU A 287 10.09 -11.07 10.28
C LEU A 287 10.86 -11.98 9.29
N PHE A 288 10.91 -13.29 9.53
CA PHE A 288 11.68 -14.22 8.71
C PHE A 288 10.81 -15.29 8.03
N GLU A 289 11.32 -15.87 6.95
CA GLU A 289 10.60 -16.91 6.19
C GLU A 289 10.33 -18.16 7.04
N LYS A 290 9.11 -18.69 6.93
CA LYS A 290 8.74 -19.98 7.51
C LYS A 290 7.62 -20.65 6.70
N LYS A 291 7.50 -21.97 6.82
CA LYS A 291 6.45 -22.74 6.14
C LYS A 291 5.06 -22.27 6.58
N GLY A 292 4.13 -22.14 5.63
CA GLY A 292 2.74 -21.73 5.88
C GLY A 292 2.52 -20.22 6.06
N LYS A 293 3.59 -19.43 6.18
CA LYS A 293 3.50 -17.96 6.29
C LYS A 293 3.17 -17.32 4.94
N SER A 294 2.40 -16.22 5.01
CA SER A 294 2.12 -15.34 3.89
C SER A 294 3.41 -14.77 3.30
N GLN A 295 3.44 -14.66 1.97
CA GLN A 295 4.59 -14.13 1.24
C GLN A 295 4.56 -12.60 1.13
N HIS A 296 3.44 -11.97 1.50
CA HIS A 296 3.25 -10.52 1.42
C HIS A 296 3.61 -9.87 2.75
N ALA A 297 4.50 -8.87 2.72
CA ALA A 297 4.80 -8.06 3.89
C ALA A 297 3.65 -7.08 4.17
N PHE A 298 3.40 -6.80 5.45
CA PHE A 298 2.45 -5.77 5.89
C PHE A 298 2.69 -5.36 7.35
N CYS A 299 2.19 -4.18 7.69
CA CYS A 299 2.04 -3.68 9.05
C CYS A 299 0.57 -3.79 9.51
N ILE A 300 0.34 -4.14 10.78
CA ILE A 300 -1.01 -4.23 11.36
C ILE A 300 -1.06 -3.71 12.80
N THR A 301 -2.09 -2.91 13.09
CA THR A 301 -2.44 -2.51 14.45
C THR A 301 -3.30 -3.61 15.10
N MET A 302 -2.74 -4.30 16.09
CA MET A 302 -3.38 -5.40 16.81
C MET A 302 -4.35 -4.92 17.88
N ASP A 303 -4.01 -3.82 18.55
CA ASP A 303 -4.81 -3.23 19.62
C ASP A 303 -4.58 -1.72 19.66
N LYS A 304 -5.56 -0.95 19.16
CA LYS A 304 -5.54 0.52 19.12
C LYS A 304 -5.43 1.13 20.53
N ALA A 305 -6.02 0.50 21.54
CA ALA A 305 -6.00 1.01 22.91
C ALA A 305 -4.61 0.87 23.54
N LYS A 306 -3.91 -0.22 23.23
CA LYS A 306 -2.52 -0.46 23.67
C LYS A 306 -1.47 0.10 22.73
N ARG A 307 -1.88 0.57 21.55
CA ARG A 307 -0.99 0.96 20.44
C ARG A 307 -0.03 -0.18 20.08
N GLU A 308 -0.56 -1.40 20.12
CA GLU A 308 0.20 -2.60 19.75
C GLU A 308 0.18 -2.74 18.24
N VAL A 309 1.37 -2.63 17.63
CA VAL A 309 1.56 -2.75 16.19
C VAL A 309 2.57 -3.87 15.92
N ARG A 310 2.38 -4.60 14.82
CA ARG A 310 3.26 -5.68 14.38
C ARG A 310 3.53 -5.58 12.89
N VAL A 311 4.67 -6.10 12.46
CA VAL A 311 5.08 -6.21 11.07
C VAL A 311 5.26 -7.69 10.71
N LEU A 312 4.66 -8.11 9.61
CA LEU A 312 4.96 -9.39 8.98
C LEU A 312 5.90 -9.13 7.80
N ALA A 313 7.05 -9.79 7.79
CA ALA A 313 8.04 -9.69 6.70
C ALA A 313 8.72 -11.04 6.45
N ASN A 314 9.46 -11.18 5.36
CA ASN A 314 10.17 -12.41 4.98
C ASN A 314 11.64 -12.08 4.64
N ILE A 315 12.29 -11.40 5.58
CA ILE A 315 13.58 -10.71 5.39
C ILE A 315 14.66 -11.67 4.89
N ARG A 316 15.34 -11.25 3.82
CA ARG A 316 16.64 -11.74 3.35
C ARG A 316 17.63 -10.57 3.35
N PRO A 317 18.95 -10.82 3.46
CA PRO A 317 19.94 -9.75 3.58
C PRO A 317 20.19 -9.06 2.22
N ASN A 318 19.23 -8.28 1.73
CA ASN A 318 19.32 -7.56 0.46
C ASN A 318 18.61 -6.20 0.53
N SER A 319 18.83 -5.37 -0.50
CA SER A 319 18.28 -4.01 -0.58
C SER A 319 16.74 -3.99 -0.58
N TYR A 320 16.11 -4.96 -1.24
CA TYR A 320 14.66 -5.06 -1.28
C TYR A 320 14.05 -5.18 0.13
N TRP A 321 14.60 -6.04 0.98
CA TRP A 321 14.09 -6.22 2.35
C TRP A 321 14.51 -5.09 3.29
N ALA A 322 15.64 -4.44 3.05
CA ALA A 322 16.00 -3.23 3.79
C ALA A 322 15.01 -2.09 3.51
N SER A 323 14.70 -1.83 2.24
CA SER A 323 13.66 -0.87 1.82
C SER A 323 12.29 -1.26 2.38
N THR A 324 11.90 -2.54 2.27
CA THR A 324 10.62 -3.04 2.80
C THR A 324 10.52 -2.85 4.31
N MET A 325 11.58 -3.10 5.08
CA MET A 325 11.54 -2.88 6.53
C MET A 325 11.43 -1.40 6.88
N LEU A 326 12.13 -0.51 6.17
CA LEU A 326 11.91 0.93 6.35
C LEU A 326 10.48 1.33 6.02
N HIS A 327 9.87 0.76 4.99
CA HIS A 327 8.48 1.00 4.61
C HIS A 327 7.49 0.57 5.72
N GLU A 328 7.51 -0.71 6.09
CA GLU A 328 6.54 -1.27 7.05
C GLU A 328 6.66 -0.64 8.45
N LEU A 329 7.89 -0.33 8.87
CA LEU A 329 8.10 0.39 10.13
C LEU A 329 7.65 1.85 10.06
N GLY A 330 7.50 2.42 8.86
CA GLY A 330 6.95 3.77 8.67
C GLY A 330 5.46 3.80 8.98
N HIS A 331 4.72 2.78 8.52
CA HIS A 331 3.35 2.54 8.97
C HIS A 331 3.31 2.39 10.49
N ALA A 332 4.16 1.52 11.06
CA ALA A 332 4.16 1.27 12.48
C ALA A 332 4.46 2.52 13.33
N ALA A 333 5.40 3.35 12.86
CA ALA A 333 5.74 4.61 13.50
C ALA A 333 4.55 5.59 13.48
N TYR A 334 3.74 5.63 12.41
CA TYR A 334 2.50 6.39 12.42
C TYR A 334 1.52 5.80 13.44
N SER A 335 1.07 4.55 13.26
CA SER A 335 -0.03 3.98 14.03
C SER A 335 0.24 4.00 15.54
N LYS A 336 1.48 3.70 15.96
CA LYS A 336 1.90 3.70 17.37
C LYS A 336 1.90 5.10 18.01
N ASN A 337 2.07 6.16 17.21
CA ASN A 337 2.17 7.53 17.71
C ASN A 337 0.86 8.33 17.57
N ILE A 338 -0.24 7.69 17.19
CA ILE A 338 -1.58 8.29 17.28
C ILE A 338 -1.91 8.64 18.74
N ASP A 339 -2.53 9.79 18.98
CA ASP A 339 -2.83 10.25 20.32
C ASP A 339 -3.84 9.32 21.01
N PRO A 340 -3.47 8.63 22.10
CA PRO A 340 -4.37 7.72 22.80
C PRO A 340 -5.57 8.45 23.46
N LYS A 341 -5.53 9.79 23.58
CA LYS A 341 -6.65 10.58 24.08
C LYS A 341 -7.76 10.78 23.05
N LEU A 342 -7.50 10.51 21.77
CA LEU A 342 -8.56 10.54 20.77
C LEU A 342 -9.62 9.48 21.10
N PRO A 343 -10.91 9.73 20.81
CA PRO A 343 -11.94 8.71 20.82
C PRO A 343 -11.58 7.50 19.95
N TYR A 344 -12.10 6.30 20.28
CA TYR A 344 -11.70 5.04 19.65
C TYR A 344 -11.76 5.05 18.12
N PHE A 345 -12.87 5.52 17.54
CA PHE A 345 -13.06 5.58 16.09
C PHE A 345 -12.21 6.65 15.39
N LEU A 346 -11.45 7.45 16.15
CA LEU A 346 -10.49 8.42 15.62
C LEU A 346 -9.04 7.95 15.75
N ARG A 347 -8.79 6.75 16.31
CA ARG A 347 -7.45 6.17 16.53
C ARG A 347 -6.96 5.31 15.36
N ASP A 348 -7.21 5.77 14.15
CA ASP A 348 -6.66 5.22 12.90
C ASP A 348 -5.89 6.33 12.17
N GLU A 349 -5.09 5.99 11.17
CA GLU A 349 -4.44 6.98 10.33
C GLU A 349 -5.49 7.80 9.57
N ALA A 350 -5.16 9.06 9.28
CA ALA A 350 -6.13 9.99 8.70
C ALA A 350 -6.72 9.52 7.37
N HIS A 351 -5.92 8.79 6.60
CA HIS A 351 -6.30 8.12 5.36
C HIS A 351 -5.21 7.10 4.99
N ILE A 352 -5.56 6.10 4.17
CA ILE A 352 -4.64 5.07 3.69
C ILE A 352 -3.40 5.71 3.05
N PHE A 353 -3.58 6.62 2.08
CA PHE A 353 -2.42 7.29 1.47
C PHE A 353 -1.56 8.11 2.44
N ALA A 354 -2.08 8.55 3.60
CA ALA A 354 -1.30 9.31 4.57
C ALA A 354 -0.31 8.40 5.31
N THR A 355 -0.67 7.14 5.57
CA THR A 355 0.27 6.16 6.12
C THR A 355 1.27 5.70 5.06
N GLU A 356 0.82 5.49 3.82
CA GLU A 356 1.70 5.22 2.67
C GLU A 356 2.73 6.34 2.45
N ALA A 357 2.33 7.61 2.59
CA ALA A 357 3.24 8.73 2.45
C ALA A 357 4.42 8.64 3.41
N ILE A 358 4.18 8.18 4.65
CA ILE A 358 5.22 8.06 5.67
C ILE A 358 6.09 6.84 5.40
N ALA A 359 5.48 5.70 5.07
CA ALA A 359 6.20 4.50 4.69
C ALA A 359 7.16 4.75 3.51
N MET A 360 6.69 5.40 2.45
CA MET A 360 7.50 5.78 1.29
C MET A 360 8.59 6.79 1.63
N LEU A 361 8.26 7.79 2.45
CA LEU A 361 9.23 8.80 2.85
C LEU A 361 10.42 8.19 3.58
N MET A 362 10.17 7.18 4.44
CA MET A 362 11.22 6.43 5.15
C MET A 362 11.96 5.47 4.22
N GLU A 363 11.25 4.72 3.37
CA GLU A 363 11.84 3.80 2.39
C GLU A 363 12.85 4.49 1.47
N ARG A 364 12.52 5.71 0.98
CA ARG A 364 13.40 6.50 0.10
C ARG A 364 14.78 6.77 0.70
N MET A 365 14.95 6.72 2.03
CA MET A 365 16.24 6.92 2.68
C MET A 365 17.28 5.87 2.27
N MET A 366 16.88 4.67 1.87
CA MET A 366 17.80 3.66 1.32
C MET A 366 18.57 4.13 0.08
N HIS A 367 18.08 5.17 -0.61
CA HIS A 367 18.74 5.72 -1.80
C HIS A 367 19.45 7.05 -1.52
N HIS A 368 19.43 7.53 -0.28
CA HIS A 368 20.03 8.82 0.06
C HIS A 368 21.53 8.68 0.36
N PRO A 369 22.44 9.46 -0.29
CA PRO A 369 23.88 9.32 -0.10
C PRO A 369 24.33 9.44 1.37
N HIS A 370 23.92 10.49 2.08
CA HIS A 370 24.19 10.65 3.52
C HIS A 370 23.71 9.46 4.36
N TRP A 371 22.57 8.84 3.99
CA TRP A 371 22.05 7.69 4.70
C TRP A 371 22.92 6.46 4.47
N LEU A 372 23.28 6.19 3.22
CA LEU A 372 24.15 5.10 2.83
C LEU A 372 25.54 5.20 3.48
N GLN A 373 26.09 6.41 3.54
CA GLN A 373 27.38 6.66 4.20
C GLN A 373 27.35 6.24 5.67
N THR A 374 26.32 6.68 6.40
CA THR A 374 26.26 6.49 7.85
C THR A 374 25.80 5.10 8.22
N MET A 375 24.67 4.64 7.66
CA MET A 375 24.04 3.38 8.05
C MET A 375 24.72 2.15 7.46
N LEU A 376 25.20 2.25 6.21
CA LEU A 376 25.88 1.14 5.54
C LEU A 376 27.40 1.26 5.60
N GLN A 377 27.94 2.38 6.08
CA GLN A 377 29.38 2.64 6.18
C GLN A 377 30.07 2.58 4.81
N ILE A 378 29.38 3.03 3.75
CA ILE A 378 29.96 3.10 2.40
C ILE A 378 31.08 4.16 2.40
N PRO A 379 32.31 3.85 1.93
CA PRO A 379 33.39 4.81 1.84
C PRO A 379 33.01 6.05 1.02
N SER A 380 33.46 7.22 1.45
CA SER A 380 33.12 8.49 0.80
C SER A 380 33.58 8.59 -0.66
N THR A 381 34.66 7.90 -1.03
CA THR A 381 35.16 7.82 -2.41
C THR A 381 34.23 7.05 -3.33
N GLU A 382 33.70 5.92 -2.86
CA GLU A 382 32.75 5.07 -3.58
C GLU A 382 31.38 5.76 -3.67
N LEU A 383 30.93 6.37 -2.57
CA LEU A 383 29.67 7.09 -2.54
C LEU A 383 29.62 8.27 -3.52
N LYS A 384 30.72 9.02 -3.67
CA LYS A 384 30.82 10.10 -4.67
C LYS A 384 30.65 9.60 -6.11
N GLN A 385 31.01 8.34 -6.38
CA GLN A 385 30.81 7.72 -7.69
C GLN A 385 29.36 7.25 -7.87
N LEU A 386 28.72 6.79 -6.79
CA LEU A 386 27.33 6.31 -6.80
C LEU A 386 26.28 7.42 -6.83
N GLU A 387 26.57 8.58 -6.22
CA GLU A 387 25.60 9.66 -5.97
C GLU A 387 24.80 10.10 -7.21
N PRO A 388 25.41 10.35 -8.39
CA PRO A 388 24.63 10.69 -9.59
C PRO A 388 23.66 9.57 -10.01
N SER A 389 24.09 8.30 -9.86
CA SER A 389 23.28 7.14 -10.22
C SER A 389 22.15 6.90 -9.23
N LEU A 390 22.35 7.22 -7.95
CA LEU A 390 21.32 7.11 -6.90
C LEU A 390 20.15 8.06 -7.15
N CYS A 391 20.43 9.32 -7.48
CA CYS A 391 19.41 10.30 -7.83
C CYS A 391 18.64 9.89 -9.07
N GLU A 392 19.33 9.43 -10.11
CA GLU A 392 18.71 8.97 -11.36
C GLU A 392 17.83 7.72 -11.13
N ALA A 393 18.31 6.77 -10.33
CA ALA A 393 17.58 5.57 -9.96
C ALA A 393 16.30 5.91 -9.17
N MET A 394 16.39 6.77 -8.15
CA MET A 394 15.22 7.20 -7.39
C MET A 394 14.18 7.89 -8.27
N SER A 395 14.62 8.79 -9.16
CA SER A 395 13.74 9.46 -10.13
C SER A 395 13.05 8.44 -11.06
N LEU A 396 13.80 7.49 -11.61
CA LEU A 396 13.26 6.43 -12.47
C LEU A 396 12.25 5.56 -11.72
N ASP A 397 12.56 5.12 -10.50
CA ASP A 397 11.68 4.32 -9.66
C ASP A 397 10.35 5.03 -9.38
N LYS A 398 10.40 6.33 -9.02
CA LYS A 398 9.20 7.12 -8.75
C LYS A 398 8.33 7.30 -10.00
N LEU A 399 8.94 7.44 -11.17
CA LEU A 399 8.19 7.51 -12.43
C LEU A 399 7.61 6.17 -12.86
N ILE A 400 8.34 5.06 -12.65
CA ILE A 400 7.85 3.70 -12.89
C ILE A 400 6.64 3.40 -12.00
N ILE A 401 6.75 3.62 -10.68
CA ILE A 401 5.64 3.33 -9.76
C ILE A 401 4.42 4.19 -10.07
N ALA A 402 4.60 5.46 -10.45
CA ALA A 402 3.49 6.31 -10.87
C ALA A 402 2.73 5.73 -12.06
N ARG A 403 3.43 5.20 -13.07
CA ARG A 403 2.80 4.54 -14.23
C ARG A 403 2.16 3.22 -13.88
N TRP A 404 2.80 2.42 -13.05
CA TRP A 404 2.24 1.16 -12.56
C TRP A 404 0.95 1.39 -11.76
N VAL A 405 0.91 2.39 -10.88
CA VAL A 405 -0.31 2.73 -10.14
C VAL A 405 -1.46 3.13 -11.09
N MET A 406 -1.14 3.86 -12.15
CA MET A 406 -2.13 4.21 -13.17
C MET A 406 -2.65 2.98 -13.93
N VAL A 407 -1.81 1.97 -14.21
CA VAL A 407 -2.24 0.68 -14.79
C VAL A 407 -3.26 0.02 -13.87
N VAL A 408 -2.90 -0.23 -12.61
CA VAL A 408 -3.74 -0.98 -11.66
C VAL A 408 -5.04 -0.25 -11.38
N THR A 409 -4.99 1.06 -11.10
CA THR A 409 -6.18 1.84 -10.76
C THR A 409 -7.15 1.96 -11.95
N THR A 410 -6.62 2.16 -13.16
CA THR A 410 -7.45 2.24 -14.37
C THR A 410 -8.04 0.87 -14.73
N PHE A 411 -7.25 -0.20 -14.57
CA PHE A 411 -7.73 -1.56 -14.75
C PHE A 411 -8.84 -1.90 -13.78
N GLU A 412 -8.66 -1.61 -12.50
CA GLU A 412 -9.63 -1.93 -11.46
C GLU A 412 -10.94 -1.16 -11.64
N ARG A 413 -10.88 0.13 -12.01
CA ARG A 413 -12.08 0.88 -12.41
C ARG A 413 -12.83 0.18 -13.53
N ALA A 414 -12.12 -0.29 -14.55
CA ALA A 414 -12.72 -0.97 -15.69
C ALA A 414 -13.26 -2.36 -15.33
N LEU A 415 -12.56 -3.13 -14.50
CA LEU A 415 -13.02 -4.42 -13.93
C LEU A 415 -14.38 -4.25 -13.25
N TYR A 416 -14.52 -3.27 -12.36
CA TYR A 416 -15.80 -3.00 -11.70
C TYR A 416 -16.84 -2.33 -12.60
N THR A 417 -16.44 -1.71 -13.71
CA THR A 417 -17.40 -1.18 -14.70
C THR A 417 -18.01 -2.30 -15.54
N ASN A 418 -17.20 -3.26 -15.99
CA ASN A 418 -17.65 -4.42 -16.74
C ASN A 418 -16.72 -5.62 -16.44
N PRO A 419 -17.10 -6.51 -15.49
CA PRO A 419 -16.30 -7.68 -15.16
C PRO A 419 -16.23 -8.73 -16.28
N ASP A 420 -17.14 -8.71 -17.25
CA ASP A 420 -17.25 -9.74 -18.31
C ASP A 420 -16.47 -9.40 -19.59
N GLN A 421 -15.84 -8.22 -19.65
CA GLN A 421 -15.00 -7.85 -20.78
C GLN A 421 -13.72 -8.70 -20.88
N ASP A 422 -12.98 -8.54 -21.98
CA ASP A 422 -11.64 -9.12 -22.12
C ASP A 422 -10.63 -8.37 -21.23
N LEU A 423 -10.59 -8.79 -19.97
CA LEU A 423 -9.69 -8.25 -18.95
C LEU A 423 -8.21 -8.49 -19.28
N ASN A 424 -7.88 -9.57 -20.00
CA ASN A 424 -6.49 -9.87 -20.35
C ASN A 424 -5.97 -8.89 -21.40
N SER A 425 -6.75 -8.65 -22.44
CA SER A 425 -6.41 -7.65 -23.46
C SER A 425 -6.42 -6.24 -22.90
N LEU A 426 -7.38 -5.92 -22.02
CA LEU A 426 -7.42 -4.63 -21.32
C LEU A 426 -6.16 -4.41 -20.47
N TRP A 427 -5.77 -5.39 -19.66
CA TRP A 427 -4.56 -5.31 -18.82
C TRP A 427 -3.34 -4.94 -19.65
N TRP A 428 -3.10 -5.68 -20.73
CA TRP A 428 -1.94 -5.45 -21.60
C TRP A 428 -2.03 -4.17 -22.42
N LYS A 429 -3.23 -3.71 -22.78
CA LYS A 429 -3.43 -2.38 -23.36
C LYS A 429 -2.95 -1.28 -22.38
N LEU A 430 -3.31 -1.39 -21.10
CA LEU A 430 -2.92 -0.44 -20.07
C LEU A 430 -1.41 -0.51 -19.78
N VAL A 431 -0.84 -1.71 -19.65
CA VAL A 431 0.62 -1.89 -19.50
C VAL A 431 1.37 -1.24 -20.66
N LYS A 432 0.93 -1.44 -21.90
CA LYS A 432 1.54 -0.78 -23.07
C LYS A 432 1.39 0.75 -23.01
N GLU A 433 0.21 1.25 -22.69
CA GLU A 433 -0.06 2.70 -22.64
C GLU A 433 0.77 3.42 -21.57
N PHE A 434 0.80 2.87 -20.35
CA PHE A 434 1.39 3.55 -19.20
C PHE A 434 2.85 3.17 -18.98
N GLN A 435 3.22 1.90 -19.11
CA GLN A 435 4.59 1.43 -18.84
C GLN A 435 5.47 1.33 -20.09
N LEU A 436 4.90 1.52 -21.29
CA LEU A 436 5.61 1.38 -22.57
C LEU A 436 6.23 -0.02 -22.75
N LEU A 437 5.54 -1.04 -22.26
CA LEU A 437 5.98 -2.42 -22.31
C LEU A 437 4.99 -3.27 -23.12
N ASP A 438 5.50 -4.01 -24.11
CA ASP A 438 4.66 -4.82 -24.98
C ASP A 438 4.22 -6.15 -24.35
N LYS A 439 3.01 -6.57 -24.70
CA LYS A 439 2.50 -7.91 -24.41
C LYS A 439 3.39 -8.97 -25.05
N PRO A 440 3.78 -10.03 -24.31
CA PRO A 440 4.47 -11.17 -24.92
C PRO A 440 3.64 -11.80 -26.05
N VAL A 441 4.31 -12.15 -27.15
CA VAL A 441 3.66 -12.74 -28.34
C VAL A 441 2.93 -14.03 -27.96
N GLY A 442 1.69 -14.18 -28.46
CA GLY A 442 0.86 -15.36 -28.18
C GLY A 442 0.30 -15.43 -26.75
N ARG A 443 0.60 -14.47 -25.87
CA ARG A 443 0.12 -14.50 -24.49
C ARG A 443 -1.37 -14.12 -24.41
N ASN A 444 -2.16 -15.06 -23.92
CA ASN A 444 -3.51 -14.82 -23.40
C ASN A 444 -3.61 -15.48 -22.02
N PHE A 445 -3.18 -14.76 -21.00
CA PHE A 445 -3.09 -15.25 -19.63
C PHE A 445 -3.62 -14.16 -18.69
N PRO A 446 -4.32 -14.50 -17.59
CA PRO A 446 -4.90 -13.53 -16.67
C PRO A 446 -3.86 -12.88 -15.75
N ASP A 447 -2.82 -12.25 -16.31
CA ASP A 447 -1.70 -11.68 -15.56
C ASP A 447 -2.11 -10.69 -14.47
N TRP A 448 -3.20 -9.95 -14.70
CA TRP A 448 -3.80 -9.04 -13.75
C TRP A 448 -4.19 -9.75 -12.43
N ALA A 449 -4.67 -10.99 -12.51
CA ALA A 449 -5.13 -11.75 -11.36
C ALA A 449 -3.98 -12.27 -10.48
N ALA A 450 -2.73 -12.20 -10.94
CA ALA A 450 -1.57 -12.55 -10.11
C ALA A 450 -1.17 -11.43 -9.12
N LYS A 451 -1.71 -10.22 -9.26
CA LYS A 451 -1.44 -9.11 -8.33
C LYS A 451 -2.41 -9.20 -7.16
N ILE A 452 -1.90 -9.61 -5.99
CA ILE A 452 -2.69 -9.79 -4.76
C ILE A 452 -3.63 -8.62 -4.43
N HIS A 453 -3.23 -7.38 -4.69
CA HIS A 453 -4.03 -6.20 -4.35
C HIS A 453 -5.36 -6.12 -5.11
N ILE A 454 -5.40 -6.59 -6.37
CA ILE A 454 -6.65 -6.65 -7.14
C ILE A 454 -7.63 -7.66 -6.51
N ALA A 455 -7.09 -8.65 -5.79
CA ALA A 455 -7.83 -9.75 -5.21
C ALA A 455 -8.28 -9.48 -3.76
N SER A 456 -7.32 -9.13 -2.88
CA SER A 456 -7.51 -8.99 -1.43
C SER A 456 -7.88 -7.57 -0.98
N SER A 457 -7.40 -6.55 -1.69
CA SER A 457 -7.45 -5.16 -1.22
C SER A 457 -8.03 -4.25 -2.31
N PRO A 458 -9.32 -4.42 -2.65
CA PRO A 458 -9.91 -3.72 -3.77
C PRO A 458 -9.89 -2.20 -3.54
N VAL A 459 -9.63 -1.45 -4.61
CA VAL A 459 -9.65 0.02 -4.62
C VAL A 459 -8.67 0.59 -3.59
N TYR A 460 -7.46 0.02 -3.59
CA TYR A 460 -6.36 0.42 -2.70
C TYR A 460 -5.24 1.13 -3.47
N TYR A 461 -4.94 0.70 -4.69
CA TYR A 461 -3.65 0.98 -5.34
C TYR A 461 -3.41 2.47 -5.65
N GLN A 462 -4.48 3.25 -5.82
CA GLN A 462 -4.40 4.70 -5.96
C GLN A 462 -3.72 5.38 -4.77
N ASN A 463 -3.82 4.78 -3.58
CA ASN A 463 -3.25 5.32 -2.34
C ASN A 463 -1.73 5.35 -2.38
N TYR A 464 -1.07 4.46 -3.13
CA TYR A 464 0.37 4.52 -3.31
C TYR A 464 0.79 5.81 -4.03
N LEU A 465 0.13 6.16 -5.14
CA LEU A 465 0.50 7.37 -5.88
C LEU A 465 0.12 8.63 -5.13
N LEU A 466 -1.06 8.67 -4.48
CA LEU A 466 -1.41 9.77 -3.59
C LEU A 466 -0.42 9.91 -2.42
N GLY A 467 0.06 8.78 -1.90
CA GLY A 467 1.09 8.70 -0.86
C GLY A 467 2.42 9.27 -1.34
N GLU A 468 2.88 8.93 -2.54
CA GLU A 468 4.11 9.49 -3.12
C GLU A 468 4.03 11.02 -3.29
N LEU A 469 2.85 11.55 -3.69
CA LEU A 469 2.60 12.99 -3.79
C LEU A 469 2.65 13.67 -2.42
N MET A 470 1.96 13.09 -1.43
CA MET A 470 1.96 13.63 -0.07
C MET A 470 3.34 13.53 0.57
N ALA A 471 4.07 12.44 0.35
CA ALA A 471 5.45 12.26 0.82
C ALA A 471 6.39 13.32 0.25
N ALA A 472 6.24 13.68 -1.03
CA ALA A 472 6.99 14.78 -1.63
C ALA A 472 6.66 16.14 -0.97
N GLN A 473 5.39 16.41 -0.66
CA GLN A 473 5.00 17.62 0.07
C GLN A 473 5.50 17.62 1.53
N ILE A 474 5.43 16.50 2.23
CA ILE A 474 5.98 16.36 3.60
C ILE A 474 7.50 16.57 3.59
N ALA A 475 8.22 16.03 2.60
CA ALA A 475 9.64 16.24 2.44
C ALA A 475 10.00 17.74 2.36
N GLU A 476 9.24 18.53 1.61
CA GLU A 476 9.43 19.99 1.53
C GLU A 476 9.14 20.69 2.87
N THR A 477 8.13 20.25 3.61
CA THR A 477 7.87 20.76 4.96
C THR A 477 9.03 20.44 5.91
N LEU A 478 9.53 19.19 5.90
CA LEU A 478 10.66 18.78 6.73
C LEU A 478 11.92 19.57 6.39
N GLU A 479 12.19 19.79 5.10
CA GLU A 479 13.28 20.64 4.64
C GLU A 479 13.19 22.05 5.24
N LYS A 480 12.00 22.68 5.16
CA LYS A 480 11.77 24.05 5.65
C LYS A 480 11.79 24.15 7.16
N GLU A 481 11.23 23.19 7.87
CA GLU A 481 10.94 23.32 9.31
C GLU A 481 11.93 22.55 10.20
N ALA A 482 12.41 21.38 9.78
CA ALA A 482 13.24 20.49 10.60
C ALA A 482 14.71 20.44 10.14
N LEU A 483 14.97 20.22 8.85
CA LEU A 483 16.32 20.01 8.32
C LEU A 483 17.08 21.32 8.07
N LYS A 484 16.36 22.38 7.67
CA LYS A 484 16.93 23.69 7.27
C LYS A 484 17.96 23.61 6.14
N LYS A 485 17.89 22.53 5.35
CA LYS A 485 18.77 22.22 4.21
C LYS A 485 17.99 21.36 3.20
N PRO A 486 18.35 21.41 1.91
CA PRO A 486 17.73 20.58 0.87
C PRO A 486 17.76 19.10 1.23
N ILE A 487 16.62 18.40 1.12
CA ILE A 487 16.52 16.96 1.43
C ILE A 487 17.37 16.10 0.48
N GLN A 488 17.80 16.62 -0.66
CA GLN A 488 18.76 15.94 -1.55
C GLN A 488 20.19 15.95 -0.99
N LYS A 489 20.49 16.85 -0.04
CA LYS A 489 21.83 17.03 0.54
C LYS A 489 21.96 16.44 1.95
N ILE A 490 20.86 16.31 2.69
CA ILE A 490 20.86 15.75 4.04
C ILE A 490 19.67 14.82 4.23
N SER A 491 19.93 13.63 4.78
CA SER A 491 18.88 12.68 5.15
C SER A 491 18.24 13.07 6.49
N PHE A 492 17.26 12.30 6.94
CA PHE A 492 16.65 12.48 8.27
C PHE A 492 17.54 12.04 9.44
N LEU A 493 18.66 11.36 9.16
CA LEU A 493 19.48 10.70 10.17
C LEU A 493 19.84 11.60 11.35
N ASP A 494 19.76 11.02 12.54
CA ASP A 494 20.14 11.63 13.82
C ASP A 494 19.52 13.01 14.05
N ASN A 495 18.35 13.26 13.46
CA ASN A 495 17.60 14.49 13.63
C ASN A 495 16.25 14.22 14.28
N PRO A 496 16.18 14.18 15.63
CA PRO A 496 14.92 13.93 16.35
C PRO A 496 13.84 15.01 16.12
N LYS A 497 14.19 16.17 15.55
CA LYS A 497 13.20 17.17 15.15
C LYS A 497 12.30 16.66 14.02
N VAL A 498 12.78 15.75 13.17
CA VAL A 498 11.98 15.12 12.11
C VAL A 498 10.83 14.33 12.74
N GLY A 499 11.11 13.38 13.63
CA GLY A 499 10.07 12.61 14.31
C GLY A 499 9.19 13.47 15.20
N ALA A 500 9.72 14.49 15.87
CA ALA A 500 8.91 15.43 16.65
C ALA A 500 7.88 16.16 15.78
N LEU A 501 8.30 16.69 14.61
CA LEU A 501 7.41 17.40 13.69
C LEU A 501 6.34 16.47 13.11
N LEU A 502 6.73 15.25 12.70
CA LEU A 502 5.80 14.25 12.18
C LEU A 502 4.77 13.83 13.24
N LYS A 503 5.20 13.63 14.50
CA LYS A 503 4.28 13.34 15.62
C LYS A 503 3.29 14.47 15.84
N GLU A 504 3.77 15.71 15.84
CA GLU A 504 2.96 16.89 16.14
C GLU A 504 1.94 17.18 15.02
N LYS A 505 2.40 17.29 13.77
CA LYS A 505 1.54 17.70 12.65
C LYS A 505 0.67 16.58 12.08
N LEU A 506 1.11 15.32 12.20
CA LEU A 506 0.47 14.21 11.50
C LEU A 506 0.04 13.09 12.44
N PHE A 507 0.98 12.42 13.14
CA PHE A 507 0.66 11.15 13.80
C PHE A 507 -0.39 11.31 14.89
N LYS A 508 -0.23 12.30 15.77
CA LYS A 508 -1.17 12.54 16.87
C LYS A 508 -2.58 12.89 16.41
N MET A 509 -2.76 13.34 15.17
CA MET A 509 -4.07 13.75 14.66
C MET A 509 -5.02 12.56 14.48
N GLY A 510 -4.49 11.33 14.34
CA GLY A 510 -5.30 10.17 13.95
C GLY A 510 -6.16 10.49 12.73
N CYS A 511 -7.42 10.09 12.74
CA CYS A 511 -8.38 10.41 11.68
C CYS A 511 -9.46 11.42 12.13
N GLN A 512 -9.10 12.31 13.07
CA GLN A 512 -9.99 13.37 13.55
C GLN A 512 -10.40 14.38 12.45
N TRP A 513 -9.60 14.46 11.38
CA TRP A 513 -9.90 15.25 10.19
C TRP A 513 -9.90 14.38 8.94
N PRO A 514 -10.74 14.70 7.94
CA PRO A 514 -10.59 14.13 6.61
C PRO A 514 -9.24 14.55 6.01
N TRP A 515 -8.73 13.73 5.09
CA TRP A 515 -7.42 13.96 4.46
C TRP A 515 -7.31 15.34 3.80
N SER A 516 -8.39 15.87 3.25
CA SER A 516 -8.44 17.18 2.59
C SER A 516 -8.19 18.34 3.55
N LYS A 517 -8.43 18.15 4.87
CA LYS A 517 -8.04 19.13 5.90
C LYS A 517 -6.66 18.83 6.48
N LEU A 518 -6.31 17.56 6.60
CA LEU A 518 -5.02 17.14 7.12
C LEU A 518 -3.86 17.56 6.21
N VAL A 519 -3.96 17.36 4.90
CA VAL A 519 -2.85 17.64 3.97
C VAL A 519 -2.43 19.12 4.01
N PRO A 520 -3.36 20.10 3.95
CA PRO A 520 -3.01 21.52 4.14
C PRO A 520 -2.46 21.83 5.53
N HIS A 521 -2.96 21.18 6.58
CA HIS A 521 -2.41 21.36 7.93
C HIS A 521 -0.94 20.91 8.03
N VAL A 522 -0.61 19.76 7.46
CA VAL A 522 0.73 19.18 7.50
C VAL A 522 1.68 19.90 6.55
N THR A 523 1.21 20.25 5.35
CA THR A 523 2.08 20.66 4.24
C THR A 523 1.95 22.13 3.84
N GLY A 524 0.96 22.84 4.38
CA GLY A 524 0.66 24.24 4.06
C GLY A 524 -0.09 24.44 2.74
N GLN A 525 -0.42 23.38 2.01
CA GLN A 525 -1.13 23.44 0.73
C GLN A 525 -1.98 22.19 0.47
N GLU A 526 -2.91 22.28 -0.47
CA GLU A 526 -3.67 21.12 -0.97
C GLU A 526 -2.75 20.06 -1.60
N LEU A 527 -3.27 18.84 -1.78
CA LEU A 527 -2.50 17.79 -2.45
C LEU A 527 -2.36 18.11 -3.95
N THR A 528 -1.14 18.24 -4.44
CA THR A 528 -0.82 18.56 -5.84
C THR A 528 0.37 17.75 -6.36
N PRO A 529 0.55 17.62 -7.69
CA PRO A 529 1.69 16.89 -8.23
C PRO A 529 3.00 17.72 -8.21
N ALA A 530 2.96 19.00 -7.82
CA ALA A 530 4.06 19.94 -8.03
C ALA A 530 5.36 19.51 -7.32
N SER A 531 5.29 19.19 -6.03
CA SER A 531 6.45 18.75 -5.24
C SER A 531 7.07 17.46 -5.79
N PHE A 532 6.24 16.51 -6.22
CA PHE A 532 6.70 15.28 -6.87
C PHE A 532 7.42 15.56 -8.18
N ILE A 533 6.85 16.42 -9.04
CA ILE A 533 7.47 16.80 -10.31
C ILE A 533 8.83 17.49 -10.07
N ASN A 534 8.88 18.42 -9.12
CA ASN A 534 10.11 19.14 -8.78
C ASN A 534 11.21 18.21 -8.29
N GLN A 535 10.86 17.19 -7.50
CA GLN A 535 11.83 16.26 -6.91
C GLN A 535 12.32 15.21 -7.92
N PHE A 536 11.49 14.75 -8.85
CA PHE A 536 11.79 13.55 -9.64
C PHE A 536 11.81 13.75 -11.16
N CYS A 537 11.37 14.90 -11.67
CA CYS A 537 11.26 15.13 -13.13
C CYS A 537 12.16 16.24 -13.65
N LEU A 538 12.65 17.11 -12.78
CA LEU A 538 13.62 18.14 -13.16
C LEU A 538 15.01 17.52 -13.34
N PRO A 539 15.82 18.02 -14.29
CA PRO A 539 17.11 17.46 -14.65
C PRO A 539 18.18 17.61 -13.57
#